data_AF-A0A396QMI7-F1
#
_entry.id   AF-A0A396QMI7-F1
#
_cell.length_a   1.000
_cell.length_b   1.000
_cell.length_c   1.000
_cell.angle_alpha   90.00
_cell.angle_beta   90.00
_cell.angle_gamma   90.00
#
_symmetry.space_group_name_H-M   'P 1'
#
loop_
_entity.id
_entity.type
_entity.pdbx_description
1 polymer ?
#
loop_
_entity_poly.entity_id
_entity_poly.type
_entity_poly.pdbx_seq_one_letter_code
_entity_poly.pdbx_strand_id
1 'polypeptide(L)'
;MSEGNRNKPRNQDQVIQKLTEKIARQEAMNAGLRELEESREKLDKLKSQVGRQRVLARALLLAERAELISVHEMAVSRLEREQQEQRERISGIKEEIAGEKKECRERKLKLSASREEYAWERLRRREGLYREAGRFLEESLALRSEAEESFRTFQDAFFLEQAGILAEKRLEPGRPCPVCGSVTHPKPARLPDGAVTEEDVKAARDKSARASAVCEKAAAEAAAARSSYQEEFLRYFQMSGGKDSKAARRKLEERLKQERATETEEDGKPVRDGLDWKIWRKAGKGSF
;
A
#
# COMPACT_ATOMS: atom_id res chain seq x y z
N MET A 1 132.78 -71.13 -76.85
CA MET A 1 133.03 -70.09 -75.82
C MET A 1 131.83 -69.15 -75.84
N SER A 2 130.98 -68.99 -74.82
CA SER A 2 131.00 -69.45 -73.43
C SER A 2 129.56 -69.48 -72.90
N GLU A 3 129.32 -70.38 -71.96
CA GLU A 3 128.10 -70.55 -71.19
C GLU A 3 127.86 -69.41 -70.17
N GLY A 4 126.59 -69.29 -69.73
CA GLY A 4 126.16 -68.55 -68.53
C GLY A 4 124.90 -67.73 -68.83
N ASN A 5 123.77 -67.80 -68.12
CA ASN A 5 123.45 -68.35 -66.82
C ASN A 5 121.91 -68.52 -66.76
N ARG A 6 121.42 -69.73 -66.45
CA ARG A 6 119.99 -70.07 -66.30
C ARG A 6 119.54 -69.68 -64.89
N ASN A 7 118.23 -69.49 -64.69
CA ASN A 7 117.53 -69.46 -63.38
C ASN A 7 117.15 -68.10 -62.73
N LYS A 8 116.82 -67.06 -63.53
CA LYS A 8 116.18 -65.82 -63.06
C LYS A 8 114.66 -65.63 -63.35
N PRO A 9 114.04 -66.19 -64.42
CA PRO A 9 112.67 -65.79 -64.81
C PRO A 9 111.52 -66.44 -64.03
N ARG A 10 111.66 -67.71 -63.58
CA ARG A 10 110.54 -68.46 -62.93
C ARG A 10 110.13 -67.95 -61.54
N ASN A 11 111.08 -67.41 -60.78
CA ASN A 11 110.82 -66.77 -59.49
C ASN A 11 110.24 -65.36 -59.67
N GLN A 12 110.61 -64.69 -60.77
CA GLN A 12 110.05 -63.39 -61.15
C GLN A 12 108.57 -63.52 -61.56
N ASP A 13 108.19 -64.56 -62.31
CA ASP A 13 106.80 -64.77 -62.75
C ASP A 13 105.83 -65.05 -61.58
N GLN A 14 106.24 -65.87 -60.59
CA GLN A 14 105.44 -66.11 -59.38
C GLN A 14 105.31 -64.86 -58.50
N VAL A 15 106.35 -64.04 -58.44
CA VAL A 15 106.32 -62.74 -57.74
C VAL A 15 105.42 -61.77 -58.47
N ILE A 16 105.47 -61.70 -59.80
CA ILE A 16 104.58 -60.88 -60.63
C ILE A 16 103.12 -61.29 -60.40
N GLN A 17 102.78 -62.57 -60.47
CA GLN A 17 101.41 -63.05 -60.27
C GLN A 17 100.85 -62.68 -58.87
N LYS A 18 101.65 -62.88 -57.81
CA LYS A 18 101.27 -62.48 -56.44
C LYS A 18 101.13 -60.96 -56.29
N LEU A 19 101.95 -60.18 -57.00
CA LEU A 19 101.83 -58.73 -57.03
C LEU A 19 100.58 -58.29 -57.80
N THR A 20 100.25 -58.93 -58.92
CA THR A 20 99.03 -58.66 -59.70
C THR A 20 97.77 -58.97 -58.89
N GLU A 21 97.72 -60.08 -58.16
CA GLU A 21 96.61 -60.39 -57.25
C GLU A 21 96.48 -59.38 -56.11
N LYS A 22 97.61 -58.92 -55.54
CA LYS A 22 97.60 -57.86 -54.52
C LYS A 22 97.12 -56.53 -55.09
N ILE A 23 97.52 -56.18 -56.31
CA ILE A 23 97.06 -54.97 -57.01
C ILE A 23 95.55 -55.06 -57.25
N ALA A 24 95.05 -56.18 -57.79
CA ALA A 24 93.62 -56.39 -57.99
C ALA A 24 92.82 -56.32 -56.68
N ARG A 25 93.35 -56.88 -55.58
CA ARG A 25 92.75 -56.75 -54.24
C ARG A 25 92.74 -55.30 -53.74
N GLN A 26 93.83 -54.56 -53.97
CA GLN A 26 93.93 -53.15 -53.60
C GLN A 26 92.99 -52.29 -54.44
N GLU A 27 92.86 -52.56 -55.73
CA GLU A 27 91.94 -51.88 -56.63
C GLU A 27 90.48 -52.14 -56.24
N ALA A 28 90.12 -53.38 -55.90
CA ALA A 28 88.79 -53.72 -55.38
C ALA A 28 88.51 -53.04 -54.02
N MET A 29 89.50 -52.99 -53.12
CA MET A 29 89.38 -52.27 -51.85
C MET A 29 89.23 -50.76 -52.07
N ASN A 30 89.99 -50.17 -53.00
CA ASN A 30 89.88 -48.77 -53.37
C ASN A 30 88.53 -48.45 -54.02
N ALA A 31 87.97 -49.36 -54.82
CA ALA A 31 86.62 -49.23 -55.37
C ALA A 31 85.56 -49.23 -54.26
N GLY A 32 85.66 -50.16 -53.30
CA GLY A 32 84.76 -50.19 -52.12
C GLY A 32 84.88 -48.95 -51.22
N LEU A 33 86.09 -48.38 -51.09
CA LEU A 33 86.29 -47.11 -50.38
C LEU A 33 85.60 -45.94 -51.09
N ARG A 34 85.68 -45.87 -52.43
CA ARG A 34 84.96 -44.85 -53.23
C ARG A 34 83.44 -44.99 -53.07
N GLU A 35 82.91 -46.21 -53.12
CA GLU A 35 81.47 -46.46 -52.89
C GLU A 35 81.03 -46.06 -51.47
N LEU A 36 81.88 -46.29 -50.46
CA LEU A 36 81.61 -45.89 -49.09
C LEU A 36 81.63 -44.36 -48.93
N GLU A 37 82.57 -43.68 -49.58
CA GLU A 37 82.64 -42.22 -49.63
C GLU A 37 81.41 -41.61 -50.29
N GLU A 38 80.99 -42.13 -51.45
CA GLU A 38 79.75 -41.72 -52.11
C GLU A 38 78.51 -41.96 -51.24
N SER A 39 78.46 -43.10 -50.54
CA SER A 39 77.37 -43.44 -49.62
C SER A 39 77.34 -42.52 -48.40
N ARG A 40 78.51 -42.11 -47.89
CA ARG A 40 78.64 -41.14 -46.81
C ARG A 40 78.17 -39.75 -47.24
N GLU A 41 78.55 -39.30 -48.42
CA GLU A 41 78.05 -38.02 -48.97
C GLU A 41 76.53 -38.03 -49.16
N LYS A 42 75.97 -39.14 -49.65
CA LYS A 42 74.51 -39.33 -49.75
C LYS A 42 73.85 -39.25 -48.37
N LEU A 43 74.42 -39.90 -47.36
CA LEU A 43 73.92 -39.85 -45.98
C LEU A 43 73.98 -38.43 -45.40
N ASP A 44 75.05 -37.68 -45.62
CA ASP A 44 75.18 -36.31 -45.12
C ASP A 44 74.18 -35.36 -45.83
N LYS A 45 73.97 -35.55 -47.14
CA LYS A 45 72.90 -34.87 -47.89
C LYS A 45 71.52 -35.18 -47.30
N LEU A 46 71.21 -36.45 -47.05
CA LEU A 46 69.93 -36.86 -46.44
C LEU A 46 69.75 -36.30 -45.02
N LYS A 47 70.79 -36.33 -44.18
CA LYS A 47 70.76 -35.73 -42.83
C LYS A 47 70.48 -34.22 -42.90
N SER A 48 71.11 -33.51 -43.84
CA SER A 48 70.85 -32.09 -44.06
C SER A 48 69.41 -31.83 -44.51
N GLN A 49 68.83 -32.71 -45.34
CA GLN A 49 67.45 -32.62 -45.80
C GLN A 49 66.47 -32.86 -44.65
N VAL A 50 66.69 -33.90 -43.83
CA VAL A 50 65.89 -34.17 -42.63
C VAL A 50 65.96 -33.00 -41.64
N GLY A 51 67.14 -32.41 -41.44
CA GLY A 51 67.32 -31.22 -40.62
C GLY A 51 66.48 -30.03 -41.13
N ARG A 52 66.53 -29.76 -42.44
CA ARG A 52 65.70 -28.73 -43.09
C ARG A 52 64.20 -29.00 -42.95
N GLN A 53 63.77 -30.25 -43.16
CA GLN A 53 62.36 -30.63 -43.01
C GLN A 53 61.87 -30.46 -41.57
N ARG A 54 62.69 -30.76 -40.56
CA ARG A 54 62.34 -30.54 -39.14
C ARG A 54 62.14 -29.06 -38.81
N VAL A 55 63.03 -28.19 -39.32
CA VAL A 55 62.90 -26.73 -39.13
C VAL A 55 61.64 -26.22 -39.82
N LEU A 56 61.37 -26.65 -41.06
CA LEU A 56 60.18 -26.27 -41.80
C LEU A 56 58.90 -26.71 -41.09
N ALA A 57 58.84 -27.97 -40.64
CA ALA A 57 57.68 -28.50 -39.90
C ALA A 57 57.42 -27.71 -38.61
N ARG A 58 58.47 -27.32 -37.88
CA ARG A 58 58.33 -26.47 -36.69
C ARG A 58 57.85 -25.06 -37.03
N ALA A 59 58.33 -24.47 -38.11
CA ALA A 59 57.91 -23.15 -38.56
C ALA A 59 56.43 -23.13 -38.97
N LEU A 60 55.98 -24.15 -39.73
CA LEU A 60 54.57 -24.31 -40.11
C LEU A 60 53.66 -24.44 -38.89
N LEU A 61 54.02 -25.30 -37.93
CA LEU A 61 53.23 -25.48 -36.71
C LEU A 61 53.12 -24.18 -35.88
N LEU A 62 54.20 -23.38 -35.83
CA LEU A 62 54.18 -22.09 -35.14
C LEU A 62 53.30 -21.06 -35.87
N ALA A 63 53.32 -21.04 -37.20
CA ALA A 63 52.47 -20.18 -38.01
C ALA A 63 50.98 -20.52 -37.81
N GLU A 64 50.62 -21.80 -37.91
CA GLU A 64 49.24 -22.27 -37.65
C GLU A 64 48.76 -21.90 -36.25
N ARG A 65 49.62 -22.04 -35.23
CA ARG A 65 49.30 -21.62 -33.86
C ARG A 65 49.11 -20.11 -33.73
N ALA A 66 49.94 -19.31 -34.40
CA ALA A 66 49.83 -17.85 -34.35
C ALA A 66 48.51 -17.38 -34.99
N GLU A 67 48.11 -17.97 -36.12
CA GLU A 67 46.81 -17.69 -36.74
C GLU A 67 45.66 -18.09 -35.81
N LEU A 68 45.73 -19.27 -35.21
CA LEU A 68 44.72 -19.73 -34.26
C LEU A 68 44.60 -18.79 -33.05
N ILE A 69 45.72 -18.37 -32.47
CA ILE A 69 45.74 -17.42 -31.35
C ILE A 69 45.09 -16.10 -31.76
N SER A 70 45.44 -15.56 -32.93
CA SER A 70 44.86 -14.31 -33.43
C SER A 70 43.33 -14.39 -33.56
N VAL A 71 42.81 -15.51 -34.10
CA VAL A 71 41.35 -15.74 -34.18
C VAL A 71 40.71 -15.79 -32.79
N HIS A 72 41.34 -16.47 -31.83
CA HIS A 72 40.82 -16.54 -30.46
C HIS A 72 40.86 -15.18 -29.75
N GLU A 73 41.92 -14.39 -29.93
CA GLU A 73 42.02 -13.03 -29.39
C GLU A 73 40.89 -12.14 -29.92
N MET A 74 40.62 -12.19 -31.23
CA MET A 74 39.49 -11.47 -31.82
C MET A 74 38.14 -11.91 -31.25
N ALA A 75 37.95 -13.22 -31.03
CA ALA A 75 36.74 -13.76 -30.43
C ALA A 75 36.57 -13.32 -28.97
N VAL A 76 37.63 -13.33 -28.17
CA VAL A 76 37.63 -12.84 -26.79
C VAL A 76 37.30 -11.36 -26.74
N SER A 77 37.99 -10.53 -27.52
CA SER A 77 37.70 -9.09 -27.57
C SER A 77 36.30 -8.75 -28.08
N ARG A 78 35.68 -9.64 -28.88
CA ARG A 78 34.27 -9.51 -29.25
C ARG A 78 33.35 -9.83 -28.08
N LEU A 79 33.58 -10.96 -27.41
CA LEU A 79 32.78 -11.38 -26.25
C LEU A 79 32.89 -10.41 -25.07
N GLU A 80 34.05 -9.81 -24.85
CA GLU A 80 34.26 -8.78 -23.83
C GLU A 80 33.44 -7.51 -24.12
N ARG A 81 33.39 -7.07 -25.39
CA ARG A 81 32.55 -5.95 -25.82
C ARG A 81 31.07 -6.27 -25.62
N GLU A 82 30.62 -7.45 -26.07
CA GLU A 82 29.25 -7.90 -25.87
C GLU A 82 28.89 -7.98 -24.37
N GLN A 83 29.81 -8.48 -23.52
CA GLN A 83 29.59 -8.51 -22.07
C GLN A 83 29.49 -7.11 -21.47
N GLN A 84 30.33 -6.17 -21.91
CA GLN A 84 30.30 -4.78 -21.43
C GLN A 84 28.98 -4.09 -21.81
N GLU A 85 28.53 -4.25 -23.06
CA GLU A 85 27.23 -3.72 -23.50
C GLU A 85 26.07 -4.31 -22.68
N GLN A 86 26.09 -5.61 -22.38
CA GLN A 86 25.08 -6.23 -21.54
C GLN A 86 25.11 -5.70 -20.10
N ARG A 87 26.29 -5.44 -19.53
CA ARG A 87 26.43 -4.84 -18.19
C ARG A 87 25.82 -3.44 -18.14
N GLU A 88 26.09 -2.62 -19.15
CA GLU A 88 25.53 -1.26 -19.27
C GLU A 88 24.00 -1.31 -19.41
N ARG A 89 23.48 -2.19 -20.27
CA ARG A 89 22.02 -2.42 -20.39
C ARG A 89 21.38 -2.84 -19.07
N ILE A 90 21.99 -3.80 -18.36
CA ILE A 90 21.50 -4.24 -17.05
C ILE A 90 21.55 -3.09 -16.03
N SER A 91 22.58 -2.24 -16.07
CA SER A 91 22.68 -1.07 -15.20
C SER A 91 21.55 -0.08 -15.46
N GLY A 92 21.28 0.24 -16.73
CA GLY A 92 20.17 1.12 -17.11
C GLY A 92 18.81 0.60 -16.65
N ILE A 93 18.52 -0.68 -16.90
CA ILE A 93 17.27 -1.33 -16.45
C ILE A 93 17.15 -1.28 -14.91
N LYS A 94 18.25 -1.45 -14.17
CA LYS A 94 18.23 -1.36 -12.70
C LYS A 94 17.87 0.04 -12.21
N GLU A 95 18.40 1.08 -12.86
CA GLU A 95 18.09 2.48 -12.54
C GLU A 95 16.63 2.81 -12.86
N GLU A 96 16.12 2.36 -14.01
CA GLU A 96 14.70 2.50 -14.38
C GLU A 96 13.78 1.84 -13.33
N ILE A 97 14.04 0.58 -12.98
CA ILE A 97 13.27 -0.14 -11.95
C ILE A 97 13.34 0.58 -10.59
N ALA A 98 14.50 1.16 -10.23
CA ALA A 98 14.64 1.92 -9.01
C ALA A 98 13.79 3.20 -9.02
N GLY A 99 13.78 3.91 -10.17
CA GLY A 99 12.92 5.07 -10.42
C GLY A 99 11.44 4.74 -10.29
N GLU A 100 10.97 3.71 -10.99
CA GLU A 100 9.58 3.25 -10.94
C GLU A 100 9.16 2.81 -9.53
N LYS A 101 10.03 2.11 -8.80
CA LYS A 101 9.76 1.72 -7.40
C LYS A 101 9.61 2.93 -6.50
N LYS A 102 10.44 3.96 -6.67
CA LYS A 102 10.33 5.20 -5.90
C LYS A 102 9.01 5.91 -6.21
N GLU A 103 8.67 6.05 -7.48
CA GLU A 103 7.42 6.67 -7.90
C GLU A 103 6.20 5.89 -7.39
N CYS A 104 6.22 4.56 -7.47
CA CYS A 104 5.16 3.71 -6.92
C CYS A 104 4.99 3.90 -5.41
N ARG A 105 6.08 4.05 -4.66
CA ARG A 105 6.03 4.34 -3.21
C ARG A 105 5.41 5.70 -2.94
N GLU A 106 5.83 6.74 -3.66
CA GLU A 106 5.30 8.09 -3.53
C GLU A 106 3.80 8.15 -3.87
N ARG A 107 3.39 7.51 -4.97
CA ARG A 107 1.97 7.38 -5.36
C ARG A 107 1.16 6.66 -4.28
N LYS A 108 1.69 5.59 -3.69
CA LYS A 108 1.01 4.87 -2.60
C LYS A 108 0.82 5.74 -1.36
N LEU A 109 1.84 6.52 -0.98
CA LEU A 109 1.77 7.46 0.14
C LEU A 109 0.75 8.58 -0.10
N LYS A 110 0.75 9.18 -1.30
CA LYS A 110 -0.24 10.19 -1.70
C LYS A 110 -1.66 9.64 -1.65
N LEU A 111 -1.86 8.42 -2.16
CA LEU A 111 -3.16 7.76 -2.14
C LEU A 111 -3.62 7.44 -0.70
N SER A 112 -2.72 6.98 0.18
CA SER A 112 -3.09 6.74 1.57
C SER A 112 -3.45 8.04 2.31
N ALA A 113 -2.70 9.11 2.09
CA ALA A 113 -3.00 10.42 2.69
C ALA A 113 -4.37 10.96 2.21
N SER A 114 -4.62 10.93 0.89
CA SER A 114 -5.89 11.36 0.32
C SER A 114 -7.08 10.52 0.82
N ARG A 115 -6.89 9.21 1.00
CA ARG A 115 -7.91 8.33 1.59
C ARG A 115 -8.21 8.68 3.06
N GLU A 116 -7.19 8.98 3.84
CA GLU A 116 -7.35 9.37 5.24
C GLU A 116 -8.06 10.71 5.37
N GLU A 117 -7.70 11.69 4.53
CA GLU A 117 -8.34 13.00 4.46
C GLU A 117 -9.83 12.90 4.08
N TYR A 118 -10.15 12.12 3.03
CA TYR A 118 -11.54 11.90 2.63
C TYR A 118 -12.37 11.20 3.73
N ALA A 119 -11.77 10.22 4.42
CA ALA A 119 -12.43 9.55 5.53
C ALA A 119 -12.65 10.48 6.72
N TRP A 120 -11.68 11.35 7.00
CA TRP A 120 -11.80 12.39 8.01
C TRP A 120 -12.93 13.37 7.70
N GLU A 121 -12.98 13.88 6.47
CA GLU A 121 -14.01 14.84 6.06
C GLU A 121 -15.43 14.25 6.16
N ARG A 122 -15.60 12.99 5.74
CA ARG A 122 -16.88 12.27 5.88
C ARG A 122 -17.29 12.13 7.34
N LEU A 123 -16.35 11.79 8.22
CA LEU A 123 -16.60 11.66 9.64
C LEU A 123 -16.96 13.00 10.28
N ARG A 124 -16.21 14.06 9.95
CA ARG A 124 -16.48 15.44 10.39
C ARG A 124 -17.87 15.90 9.96
N ARG A 125 -18.28 15.64 8.72
CA ARG A 125 -19.64 15.96 8.24
C ARG A 125 -20.72 15.21 9.03
N ARG A 126 -20.52 13.91 9.32
CA ARG A 126 -21.48 13.14 10.12
C ARG A 126 -21.56 13.62 11.56
N GLU A 127 -20.44 14.02 12.14
CA GLU A 127 -20.39 14.60 13.48
C GLU A 127 -21.13 15.95 13.56
N GLY A 128 -20.95 16.81 12.55
CA GLY A 128 -21.70 18.07 12.43
C GLY A 128 -23.21 17.86 12.38
N LEU A 129 -23.69 16.95 11.53
CA LEU A 129 -25.11 16.59 11.46
C LEU A 129 -25.65 16.02 12.77
N TYR A 130 -24.87 15.17 13.45
CA TYR A 130 -25.25 14.64 14.76
C TYR A 130 -25.37 15.76 15.80
N ARG A 131 -24.44 16.72 15.79
CA ARG A 131 -24.46 17.87 16.70
C ARG A 131 -25.66 18.79 16.43
N GLU A 132 -25.95 19.09 15.17
CA GLU A 132 -27.12 19.89 14.77
C GLU A 132 -28.43 19.23 15.20
N ALA A 133 -28.60 17.94 14.94
CA ALA A 133 -29.76 17.18 15.39
C ALA A 133 -29.85 17.13 16.93
N GLY A 134 -28.70 17.07 17.62
CA GLY A 134 -28.62 17.17 19.08
C GLY A 134 -29.13 18.52 19.61
N ARG A 135 -28.68 19.64 19.02
CA ARG A 135 -29.16 20.99 19.37
C ARG A 135 -30.67 21.14 19.14
N PHE A 136 -31.16 20.68 17.99
CA PHE A 136 -32.59 20.73 17.68
C PHE A 136 -33.44 19.89 18.66
N LEU A 137 -32.94 18.73 19.07
CA LEU A 137 -33.57 17.90 20.10
C LEU A 137 -33.60 18.62 21.45
N GLU A 138 -32.52 19.27 21.86
CA GLU A 138 -32.48 20.06 23.11
C GLU A 138 -33.52 21.17 23.13
N GLU A 139 -33.61 21.94 22.04
CA GLU A 139 -34.60 23.01 21.89
C GLU A 139 -36.03 22.46 21.91
N SER A 140 -36.27 21.36 21.20
CA SER A 140 -37.59 20.70 21.16
C SER A 140 -38.01 20.12 22.51
N LEU A 141 -37.06 19.60 23.29
CA LEU A 141 -37.30 19.12 24.65
C LEU A 141 -37.68 20.27 25.59
N ALA A 142 -37.02 21.42 25.49
CA ALA A 142 -37.35 22.61 26.27
C ALA A 142 -38.76 23.11 25.92
N LEU A 143 -39.08 23.21 24.62
CA LEU A 143 -40.40 23.62 24.15
C LEU A 143 -41.51 22.67 24.62
N ARG A 144 -41.26 21.35 24.58
CA ARG A 144 -42.20 20.35 25.09
C ARG A 144 -42.45 20.54 26.58
N SER A 145 -41.39 20.69 27.37
CA SER A 145 -41.50 20.90 28.82
C SER A 145 -42.32 22.16 29.16
N GLU A 146 -42.07 23.27 28.46
CA GLU A 146 -42.82 24.52 28.66
C GLU A 146 -44.30 24.36 28.28
N ALA A 147 -44.59 23.67 27.17
CA ALA A 147 -45.96 23.45 26.73
C ALA A 147 -46.73 22.48 27.64
N GLU A 148 -46.06 21.46 28.19
CA GLU A 148 -46.62 20.54 29.20
C GLU A 148 -46.94 21.27 30.51
N GLU A 149 -46.04 22.12 30.99
CA GLU A 149 -46.25 22.92 32.20
C GLU A 149 -47.39 23.93 32.02
N SER A 150 -47.45 24.60 30.86
CA SER A 150 -48.55 25.48 30.51
C SER A 150 -49.89 24.73 30.48
N PHE A 151 -49.96 23.58 29.81
CA PHE A 151 -51.17 22.76 29.78
C PHE A 151 -51.62 22.33 31.18
N ARG A 152 -50.70 21.85 32.01
CA ARG A 152 -50.98 21.48 33.40
C ARG A 152 -51.52 22.68 34.19
N THR A 153 -50.92 23.86 34.03
CA THR A 153 -51.35 25.08 34.72
C THR A 153 -52.77 25.48 34.33
N PHE A 154 -53.10 25.48 33.04
CA PHE A 154 -54.45 25.77 32.56
C PHE A 154 -55.45 24.70 33.02
N GLN A 155 -55.07 23.42 33.00
CA GLN A 155 -55.92 22.33 33.46
C GLN A 155 -56.23 22.43 34.96
N ASP A 156 -55.21 22.67 35.79
CA ASP A 156 -55.37 22.82 37.25
C ASP A 156 -56.25 24.03 37.58
N ALA A 157 -56.04 25.17 36.91
CA ALA A 157 -56.88 26.35 37.06
C ALA A 157 -58.35 26.07 36.64
N PHE A 158 -58.58 25.45 35.48
CA PHE A 158 -59.92 25.09 35.03
C PHE A 158 -60.65 24.14 36.00
N PHE A 159 -59.93 23.23 36.67
CA PHE A 159 -60.50 22.36 37.69
C PHE A 159 -60.95 23.11 38.95
N LEU A 160 -60.20 24.13 39.37
CA LEU A 160 -60.60 24.99 40.48
C LEU A 160 -61.86 25.80 40.16
N GLU A 161 -62.02 26.20 38.89
CA GLU A 161 -63.18 26.98 38.44
C GLU A 161 -64.47 26.17 38.24
N GLN A 162 -64.43 24.83 38.28
CA GLN A 162 -65.60 23.97 38.00
C GLN A 162 -66.82 24.28 38.87
N ALA A 163 -66.60 24.60 40.15
CA ALA A 163 -67.69 24.94 41.06
C ALA A 163 -68.37 26.26 40.65
N GLY A 164 -67.59 27.26 40.23
CA GLY A 164 -68.09 28.54 39.72
C GLY A 164 -68.81 28.37 38.38
N ILE A 165 -68.21 27.63 37.44
CA ILE A 165 -68.79 27.33 36.13
C ILE A 165 -70.12 26.60 36.26
N LEU A 166 -70.19 25.60 37.16
CA LEU A 166 -71.43 24.84 37.39
C LEU A 166 -72.49 25.69 38.09
N ALA A 167 -72.09 26.55 39.05
CA ALA A 167 -73.01 27.47 39.70
C ALA A 167 -73.61 28.48 38.70
N GLU A 168 -72.79 29.06 37.83
CA GLU A 168 -73.24 30.04 36.83
C GLU A 168 -74.13 29.40 35.75
N LYS A 169 -73.79 28.20 35.26
CA LYS A 169 -74.48 27.57 34.12
C LYS A 169 -75.66 26.67 34.48
N ARG A 170 -75.75 26.16 35.73
CA ARG A 170 -76.68 25.07 36.08
C ARG A 170 -77.51 25.30 37.34
N LEU A 171 -77.17 26.28 38.20
CA LEU A 171 -77.97 26.56 39.40
C LEU A 171 -79.05 27.61 39.09
N GLU A 172 -80.26 27.13 38.81
CA GLU A 172 -81.47 27.95 38.66
C GLU A 172 -82.38 27.83 39.89
N PRO A 173 -83.04 28.91 40.35
CA PRO A 173 -84.00 28.84 41.44
C PRO A 173 -85.09 27.79 41.20
N GLY A 174 -85.30 26.89 42.16
CA GLY A 174 -86.35 25.88 42.11
C GLY A 174 -86.02 24.63 41.29
N ARG A 175 -84.86 24.56 40.62
CA ARG A 175 -84.37 23.31 39.99
C ARG A 175 -83.41 22.57 40.92
N PRO A 176 -83.45 21.23 40.98
CA PRO A 176 -82.52 20.46 41.80
C PRO A 176 -81.09 20.53 41.23
N CYS A 177 -80.11 20.77 42.09
CA CYS A 177 -78.70 20.80 41.75
C CYS A 177 -78.24 19.42 41.24
N PRO A 178 -77.49 19.34 40.12
CA PRO A 178 -77.06 18.07 39.55
C PRO A 178 -76.01 17.32 40.40
N VAL A 179 -75.39 17.97 41.38
CA VAL A 179 -74.36 17.36 42.24
C VAL A 179 -74.97 16.78 43.52
N CYS A 180 -75.88 17.51 44.19
CA CYS A 180 -76.42 17.11 45.50
C CYS A 180 -77.95 16.99 45.58
N GLY A 181 -78.70 17.40 44.53
CA GLY A 181 -80.16 17.33 44.47
C GLY A 181 -80.90 18.47 45.21
N SER A 182 -80.22 19.36 45.93
CA SER A 182 -80.86 20.50 46.62
C SER A 182 -81.42 21.52 45.63
N VAL A 183 -82.57 22.12 45.96
CA VAL A 183 -83.19 23.22 45.18
C VAL A 183 -82.76 24.62 45.66
N THR A 184 -81.99 24.69 46.75
CA THR A 184 -81.48 25.94 47.33
C THR A 184 -80.02 25.80 47.76
N HIS A 185 -79.21 26.83 47.46
CA HIS A 185 -77.81 26.94 47.89
C HIS A 185 -77.57 28.31 48.54
N PRO A 186 -77.13 28.39 49.81
CA PRO A 186 -77.03 29.65 50.54
C PRO A 186 -75.85 30.54 50.11
N LYS A 187 -74.81 29.95 49.50
CA LYS A 187 -73.64 30.69 48.98
C LYS A 187 -73.08 29.98 47.74
N PRO A 188 -73.67 30.18 46.55
CA PRO A 188 -73.12 29.66 45.30
C PRO A 188 -71.68 30.13 45.10
N ALA A 189 -70.83 29.26 44.52
CA ALA A 189 -69.48 29.64 44.12
C ALA A 189 -69.55 30.72 43.04
N ARG A 190 -68.67 31.73 43.11
CA ARG A 190 -68.56 32.77 42.10
C ARG A 190 -67.45 32.40 41.13
N LEU A 191 -67.73 32.54 39.83
CA LEU A 191 -66.70 32.48 38.80
C LEU A 191 -66.00 33.85 38.75
N PRO A 192 -64.67 33.93 38.91
CA PRO A 192 -63.93 35.18 38.80
C PRO A 192 -63.84 35.68 37.35
N ASP A 193 -63.74 36.99 37.18
CA ASP A 193 -63.52 37.60 35.86
C ASP A 193 -62.16 37.17 35.29
N GLY A 194 -62.15 36.61 34.07
CA GLY A 194 -60.95 36.06 33.44
C GLY A 194 -60.60 34.63 33.87
N ALA A 195 -61.54 33.89 34.47
CA ALA A 195 -61.40 32.46 34.73
C ALA A 195 -61.00 31.69 33.45
N VAL A 196 -60.13 30.68 33.64
CA VAL A 196 -59.68 29.82 32.53
C VAL A 196 -60.89 29.12 31.89
N THR A 197 -60.95 29.17 30.57
CA THR A 197 -62.03 28.56 29.78
C THR A 197 -61.67 27.15 29.28
N GLU A 198 -62.67 26.41 28.81
CA GLU A 198 -62.43 25.11 28.18
C GLU A 198 -61.62 25.26 26.88
N GLU A 199 -61.82 26.37 26.16
CA GLU A 199 -61.07 26.75 24.98
C GLU A 199 -59.58 26.99 25.29
N ASP A 200 -59.25 27.63 26.42
CA ASP A 200 -57.86 27.85 26.85
C ASP A 200 -57.15 26.53 27.16
N VAL A 201 -57.82 25.62 27.89
CA VAL A 201 -57.30 24.27 28.18
C VAL A 201 -57.09 23.50 26.89
N LYS A 202 -58.03 23.56 25.95
CA LYS A 202 -57.92 22.90 24.64
C LYS A 202 -56.76 23.47 23.82
N ALA A 203 -56.59 24.79 23.77
CA ALA A 203 -55.50 25.44 23.06
C ALA A 203 -54.13 25.04 23.66
N ALA A 204 -54.02 24.99 24.99
CA ALA A 204 -52.81 24.55 25.68
C ALA A 204 -52.52 23.05 25.44
N ARG A 205 -53.56 22.20 25.43
CA ARG A 205 -53.44 20.77 25.07
C ARG A 205 -52.92 20.60 23.65
N ASP A 206 -53.48 21.32 22.69
CA ASP A 206 -53.06 21.26 21.29
C ASP A 206 -51.63 21.80 21.09
N LYS A 207 -51.22 22.81 21.87
CA LYS A 207 -49.82 23.28 21.91
C LYS A 207 -48.88 22.20 22.46
N SER A 208 -49.23 21.56 23.58
CA SER A 208 -48.45 20.47 24.18
C SER A 208 -48.33 19.26 23.24
N ALA A 209 -49.43 18.86 22.59
CA ALA A 209 -49.42 17.77 21.61
C ALA A 209 -48.53 18.08 20.40
N ARG A 210 -48.58 19.32 19.87
CA ARG A 210 -47.69 19.76 18.77
C ARG A 210 -46.22 19.77 19.19
N ALA A 211 -45.90 20.31 20.37
CA ALA A 211 -44.53 20.31 20.88
C ALA A 211 -43.99 18.88 21.12
N SER A 212 -44.85 17.97 21.59
CA SER A 212 -44.52 16.55 21.73
C SER A 212 -44.19 15.89 20.38
N ALA A 213 -45.02 16.11 19.36
CA ALA A 213 -44.78 15.57 18.01
C ALA A 213 -43.48 16.13 17.37
N VAL A 214 -43.15 17.40 17.60
CA VAL A 214 -41.87 17.99 17.16
C VAL A 214 -40.70 17.33 17.89
N CYS A 215 -40.81 17.17 19.22
CA CYS A 215 -39.78 16.52 20.02
C CYS A 215 -39.55 15.05 19.62
N GLU A 216 -40.60 14.30 19.29
CA GLU A 216 -40.49 12.92 18.83
C GLU A 216 -39.73 12.82 17.50
N LYS A 217 -40.04 13.72 16.54
CA LYS A 217 -39.31 13.81 15.27
C LYS A 217 -37.85 14.18 15.48
N ALA A 218 -37.58 15.19 16.29
CA ALA A 218 -36.22 15.61 16.64
C ALA A 218 -35.42 14.47 17.30
N ALA A 219 -36.07 13.67 18.16
CA ALA A 219 -35.45 12.52 18.82
C ALA A 219 -35.10 11.41 17.83
N ALA A 220 -35.99 11.12 16.88
CA ALA A 220 -35.76 10.15 15.82
C ALA A 220 -34.60 10.59 14.90
N GLU A 221 -34.57 11.85 14.50
CA GLU A 221 -33.50 12.43 13.67
C GLU A 221 -32.15 12.40 14.40
N ALA A 222 -32.11 12.79 15.67
CA ALA A 222 -30.89 12.73 16.48
C ALA A 222 -30.39 11.29 16.69
N ALA A 223 -31.30 10.31 16.86
CA ALA A 223 -30.94 8.90 16.95
C ALA A 223 -30.35 8.36 15.62
N ALA A 224 -30.95 8.73 14.49
CA ALA A 224 -30.46 8.37 13.16
C ALA A 224 -29.08 8.99 12.88
N ALA A 225 -28.91 10.28 13.17
CA ALA A 225 -27.64 10.99 13.00
C ALA A 225 -26.54 10.40 13.90
N ARG A 226 -26.87 10.05 15.15
CA ARG A 226 -25.96 9.37 16.08
C ARG A 226 -25.50 8.02 15.53
N SER A 227 -26.42 7.21 15.03
CA SER A 227 -26.10 5.88 14.48
C SER A 227 -25.18 6.02 13.26
N SER A 228 -25.50 6.95 12.35
CA SER A 228 -24.67 7.23 11.18
C SER A 228 -23.26 7.73 11.54
N TYR A 229 -23.14 8.60 12.56
CA TYR A 229 -21.83 9.03 13.08
C TYR A 229 -21.03 7.87 13.69
N GLN A 230 -21.67 7.00 14.48
CA GLN A 230 -21.02 5.84 15.08
C GLN A 230 -20.49 4.86 14.04
N GLU A 231 -21.28 4.57 13.01
CA GLU A 231 -20.85 3.72 11.90
C GLU A 231 -19.65 4.32 11.17
N GLU A 232 -19.70 5.62 10.86
CA GLU A 232 -18.60 6.28 10.17
C GLU A 232 -17.33 6.34 11.03
N PHE A 233 -17.49 6.54 12.34
CA PHE A 233 -16.38 6.48 13.30
C PHE A 233 -15.71 5.10 13.28
N LEU A 234 -16.49 4.01 13.29
CA LEU A 234 -15.95 2.66 13.23
C LEU A 234 -15.21 2.41 11.92
N ARG A 235 -15.73 2.90 10.79
CA ARG A 235 -15.04 2.83 9.49
C ARG A 235 -13.71 3.56 9.49
N TYR A 236 -13.69 4.80 9.97
CA TYR A 236 -12.47 5.60 10.11
C TYR A 236 -11.44 4.92 11.04
N PHE A 237 -11.91 4.37 12.16
CA PHE A 237 -11.08 3.65 13.13
C PHE A 237 -10.44 2.39 12.55
N GLN A 238 -11.21 1.58 11.81
CA GLN A 238 -10.69 0.40 11.12
C GLN A 238 -9.65 0.78 10.06
N MET A 239 -9.87 1.87 9.31
CA MET A 239 -8.91 2.35 8.30
C MET A 239 -7.60 2.86 8.91
N SER A 240 -7.65 3.48 10.08
CA SER A 240 -6.48 4.00 10.80
C SER A 240 -5.69 2.91 11.56
N GLY A 241 -6.10 1.63 11.45
CA GLY A 241 -5.39 0.50 12.06
C GLY A 241 -5.43 0.48 13.59
N GLY A 242 -6.41 1.16 14.19
CA GLY A 242 -6.50 1.29 15.64
C GLY A 242 -6.81 -0.05 16.33
N LYS A 243 -6.10 -0.33 17.43
CA LYS A 243 -6.34 -1.50 18.30
C LYS A 243 -7.27 -1.19 19.48
N ASP A 244 -7.33 0.07 19.89
CA ASP A 244 -8.15 0.56 21.01
C ASP A 244 -9.13 1.64 20.54
N SER A 245 -10.41 1.27 20.49
CA SER A 245 -11.50 2.14 20.03
C SER A 245 -11.78 3.30 20.98
N LYS A 246 -11.51 3.16 22.29
CA LYS A 246 -11.71 4.24 23.27
C LYS A 246 -10.62 5.29 23.17
N ALA A 247 -9.35 4.87 23.06
CA ALA A 247 -8.23 5.78 22.89
C ALA A 247 -8.31 6.55 21.56
N ALA A 248 -8.72 5.87 20.48
CA ALA A 248 -8.94 6.54 19.19
C ALA A 248 -10.11 7.53 19.25
N ARG A 249 -11.20 7.17 19.93
CA ARG A 249 -12.33 8.09 20.15
C ARG A 249 -11.89 9.35 20.88
N ARG A 250 -11.08 9.22 21.95
CA ARG A 250 -10.56 10.38 22.69
C ARG A 250 -9.68 11.28 21.82
N LYS A 251 -8.80 10.70 21.01
CA LYS A 251 -7.95 11.47 20.06
C LYS A 251 -8.78 12.19 19.00
N LEU A 252 -9.84 11.52 18.52
CA LEU A 252 -10.76 12.09 17.55
C LEU A 252 -11.54 13.26 18.14
N GLU A 253 -12.10 13.07 19.34
CA GLU A 253 -12.82 14.11 20.08
C GLU A 253 -11.90 15.32 20.34
N GLU A 254 -10.62 15.10 20.63
CA GLU A 254 -9.62 16.16 20.79
C GLU A 254 -9.34 16.89 19.47
N ARG A 255 -9.16 16.17 18.36
CA ARG A 255 -8.94 16.80 17.04
C ARG A 255 -10.15 17.62 16.59
N LEU A 256 -11.36 17.08 16.75
CA LEU A 256 -12.59 17.82 16.48
C LEU A 256 -12.70 19.06 17.38
N LYS A 257 -12.28 18.96 18.65
CA LYS A 257 -12.27 20.11 19.57
C LYS A 257 -11.27 21.18 19.15
N GLN A 258 -10.11 20.80 18.65
CA GLN A 258 -9.11 21.75 18.13
C GLN A 258 -9.59 22.44 16.85
N GLU A 259 -10.16 21.69 15.90
CA GLU A 259 -10.75 22.26 14.68
C GLU A 259 -11.92 23.20 15.01
N ARG A 260 -12.77 22.84 15.98
CA ARG A 260 -13.81 23.74 16.50
C ARG A 260 -13.26 25.03 17.11
N ALA A 261 -12.15 24.96 17.85
CA ALA A 261 -11.54 26.15 18.43
C ALA A 261 -11.02 27.13 17.36
N THR A 262 -10.76 26.62 16.15
CA THR A 262 -10.39 27.44 14.98
C THR A 262 -11.59 27.91 14.14
N GLU A 263 -12.76 27.28 14.31
CA GLU A 263 -14.04 27.70 13.74
C GLU A 263 -14.72 28.72 14.67
N THR A 264 -14.29 29.97 14.64
CA THR A 264 -15.03 31.06 15.29
C THR A 264 -16.29 31.39 14.49
N GLU A 265 -17.46 31.40 15.13
CA GLU A 265 -18.68 32.03 14.58
C GLU A 265 -18.42 33.52 14.31
N GLU A 266 -19.07 34.09 13.29
CA GLU A 266 -19.09 35.54 12.98
C GLU A 266 -19.56 36.41 14.17
N ASP A 267 -20.11 35.80 15.23
CA ASP A 267 -20.60 36.46 16.44
C ASP A 267 -19.76 36.21 17.72
N GLY A 268 -18.58 35.58 17.63
CA GLY A 268 -17.63 35.48 18.74
C GLY A 268 -18.11 34.68 19.97
N LYS A 269 -19.19 33.90 19.84
CA LYS A 269 -19.69 33.00 20.90
C LYS A 269 -19.20 31.56 20.65
N PRO A 270 -18.80 30.83 21.70
CA PRO A 270 -18.43 29.43 21.56
C PRO A 270 -19.65 28.58 21.19
N VAL A 271 -19.51 27.73 20.18
CA VAL A 271 -20.53 26.75 19.76
C VAL A 271 -20.93 25.89 20.96
N ARG A 272 -22.22 25.96 21.37
CA ARG A 272 -22.75 25.09 22.42
C ARG A 272 -22.64 23.62 22.00
N ASP A 273 -21.98 22.80 22.83
CA ASP A 273 -21.87 21.35 22.63
C ASP A 273 -23.25 20.70 22.76
N GLY A 274 -23.96 20.50 21.63
CA GLY A 274 -25.22 19.72 21.55
C GLY A 274 -25.04 18.19 21.73
N LEU A 275 -23.91 17.81 22.34
CA LEU A 275 -23.41 16.44 22.52
C LEU A 275 -23.42 16.03 23.99
N ASP A 276 -24.13 16.76 24.86
CA ASP A 276 -24.23 16.38 26.27
C ASP A 276 -25.07 15.11 26.43
N TRP A 277 -24.39 13.98 26.44
CA TRP A 277 -24.94 12.65 26.69
C TRP A 277 -25.77 12.58 27.99
N LYS A 278 -25.62 13.52 28.93
CA LYS A 278 -26.45 13.61 30.13
C LYS A 278 -27.89 14.00 29.83
N ILE A 279 -28.15 14.69 28.72
CA ILE A 279 -29.49 15.09 28.28
C ILE A 279 -30.28 13.86 27.84
N TRP A 280 -29.64 12.93 27.15
CA TRP A 280 -30.23 11.63 26.80
C TRP A 280 -30.57 10.76 28.01
N ARG A 281 -29.81 10.87 29.10
CA ARG A 281 -30.10 10.14 30.36
C ARG A 281 -31.34 10.66 31.08
N LYS A 282 -31.73 11.93 30.86
CA LYS A 282 -32.99 12.50 31.33
C LYS A 282 -34.17 12.09 30.42
N ALA A 283 -33.95 12.01 29.11
CA ALA A 283 -34.99 11.59 28.16
C ALA A 283 -35.32 10.08 28.24
N GLY A 284 -34.35 9.23 28.62
CA GLY A 284 -34.53 7.77 28.73
C GLY A 284 -35.10 7.24 30.05
N LYS A 285 -35.64 8.11 30.93
CA LYS A 285 -36.34 7.69 32.16
C LYS A 285 -37.87 7.57 32.00
N GLY A 286 -38.37 7.61 30.76
CA GLY A 286 -39.70 7.13 30.41
C GLY A 286 -39.55 5.74 29.79
N SER A 287 -39.88 4.72 30.56
CA SER A 287 -39.90 3.31 30.18
C SER A 287 -40.61 3.11 28.82
N PHE A 288 -39.94 2.45 27.89
CA PHE A 288 -40.59 1.54 26.95
C PHE A 288 -40.55 0.13 27.56
#